data_AF-A0A8S4QL10-F1
#
_entry.id   AF-A0A8S4QL10-F1
#
_cell.length_a   1.000
_cell.length_b   1.000
_cell.length_c   1.000
_cell.angle_alpha   90.00
_cell.angle_beta   90.00
_cell.angle_gamma   90.00
#
_symmetry.space_group_name_H-M   'P 1'
#
loop_
_entity.id
_entity.type
_entity.pdbx_description
1 polymer ?
#
loop_
_entity_poly.entity_id
_entity_poly.type
_entity_poly.pdbx_seq_one_letter_code
_entity_poly.pdbx_strand_id
1 'polypeptide(L)'
;MPYVEDFVINSICKTAMGTQLHEEDSNFGKMYKEGIYKLGEYAVYRTQRIWMHPYIIFKFTSVGRKLLNICKILSSFRDRVIEKRRNLKNNSKTNFNEELNINENENVHSNGKKKMALLDLLLKAEKDGVIDKEGIGEEVDTFLFG
;
A
#
# COMPACT_ATOMS: atom_id res chain seq x y z
N MET A 1 -16.23 13.47 2.74
CA MET A 1 -16.03 14.13 4.05
C MET A 1 -14.54 14.13 4.31
N PRO A 2 -13.81 15.22 3.98
CA PRO A 2 -12.36 15.20 3.80
C PRO A 2 -11.57 14.71 5.04
N TYR A 3 -12.06 15.00 6.24
CA TYR A 3 -11.43 14.56 7.49
C TYR A 3 -11.48 13.05 7.73
N VAL A 4 -12.57 12.39 7.35
CA VAL A 4 -12.72 10.94 7.53
C VAL A 4 -11.81 10.20 6.56
N GLU A 5 -11.76 10.66 5.31
CA GLU A 5 -10.89 10.10 4.26
C GLU A 5 -9.41 10.23 4.64
N ASP A 6 -8.99 11.41 5.11
CA ASP A 6 -7.63 11.64 5.58
C ASP A 6 -7.25 10.73 6.75
N PHE A 7 -8.18 10.55 7.70
CA PHE A 7 -7.97 9.67 8.83
C PHE A 7 -7.84 8.21 8.40
N VAL A 8 -8.71 7.74 7.49
CA VAL A 8 -8.70 6.37 6.98
C VAL A 8 -7.39 6.09 6.24
N ILE A 9 -7.00 6.94 5.29
CA ILE A 9 -5.76 6.75 4.52
C ILE A 9 -4.55 6.73 5.46
N ASN A 10 -4.48 7.68 6.41
CA ASN A 10 -3.38 7.72 7.37
C ASN A 10 -3.36 6.50 8.30
N SER A 11 -4.53 6.00 8.71
CA SER A 11 -4.67 4.79 9.52
C SER A 11 -4.21 3.55 8.77
N ILE A 12 -4.60 3.39 7.50
CA ILE A 12 -4.19 2.26 6.65
C ILE A 12 -2.68 2.31 6.41
N CYS A 13 -2.13 3.45 6.01
CA CYS A 13 -0.68 3.55 5.80
C CYS A 13 0.10 3.31 7.09
N LYS A 14 -0.40 3.75 8.25
CA LYS A 14 0.22 3.48 9.55
C LYS A 14 0.15 2.02 9.95
N THR A 15 -0.98 1.35 9.73
CA THR A 15 -1.24 -0.03 10.19
C THR A 15 -0.75 -1.09 9.20
N ALA A 16 -1.05 -0.93 7.91
CA ALA A 16 -0.71 -1.89 6.86
C ALA A 16 0.70 -1.70 6.29
N MET A 17 1.10 -0.45 6.02
CA MET A 17 2.44 -0.15 5.45
C MET A 17 3.51 0.10 6.51
N GLY A 18 3.11 0.43 7.73
CA GLY A 18 4.05 0.76 8.81
C GLY A 18 4.81 2.08 8.58
N THR A 19 4.27 2.98 7.76
CA THR A 19 4.85 4.31 7.48
C THR A 19 3.94 5.41 8.00
N GLN A 20 4.53 6.47 8.55
CA GLN A 20 3.78 7.67 8.93
C GLN A 20 3.76 8.63 7.74
N LEU A 21 2.62 8.77 7.06
CA LEU A 21 2.47 9.69 5.92
C LEU A 21 2.78 11.15 6.28
N HIS A 22 2.65 11.51 7.55
CA HIS A 22 2.80 12.87 8.04
C HIS A 22 4.26 13.36 8.09
N GLU A 23 5.23 12.45 8.17
CA GLU A 23 6.64 12.79 8.42
C GLU A 23 7.53 12.76 7.17
N GLU A 24 7.08 12.17 6.05
CA GLU A 24 8.01 11.78 4.99
C GLU A 24 8.10 12.73 3.79
N ASP A 25 7.10 13.57 3.53
CA ASP A 25 7.15 14.70 2.57
C ASP A 25 5.70 15.21 2.39
N SER A 26 5.36 16.36 2.99
CA SER A 26 4.00 16.93 2.92
C SER A 26 3.45 17.01 1.49
N ASN A 27 4.32 17.23 0.51
CA ASN A 27 3.96 17.28 -0.90
C ASN A 27 3.64 15.88 -1.48
N PHE A 28 4.43 14.86 -1.16
CA PHE A 28 4.26 13.52 -1.71
C PHE A 28 3.01 12.83 -1.15
N GLY A 29 2.77 12.96 0.15
CA GLY A 29 1.53 12.49 0.78
C GLY A 29 0.28 13.19 0.22
N LYS A 30 0.38 14.48 -0.09
CA LYS A 30 -0.70 15.24 -0.73
C LYS A 30 -0.98 14.76 -2.16
N MET A 31 0.07 14.53 -2.96
CA MET A 31 -0.08 13.98 -4.32
C MET A 31 -0.69 12.58 -4.32
N TYR A 32 -0.32 11.74 -3.35
CA TYR A 32 -0.90 10.41 -3.18
C TYR A 32 -2.41 10.49 -2.87
N LYS A 33 -2.79 11.32 -1.89
CA LYS A 33 -4.21 11.55 -1.52
C LYS A 33 -5.03 12.09 -2.69
N GLU A 34 -4.51 13.09 -3.39
CA GLU A 34 -5.17 13.66 -4.57
C GLU A 34 -5.28 12.62 -5.71
N GLY A 35 -4.28 11.74 -5.85
CA GLY A 35 -4.29 10.62 -6.76
C GLY A 35 -5.43 9.64 -6.47
N ILE A 36 -5.58 9.20 -5.22
CA ILE A 36 -6.69 8.31 -4.80
C ILE A 36 -8.05 8.96 -5.08
N TYR A 37 -8.22 10.25 -4.75
CA TYR A 37 -9.47 10.95 -4.98
C TYR A 37 -9.84 10.98 -6.47
N LYS A 38 -8.89 11.37 -7.34
CA LYS A 38 -9.09 11.40 -8.79
C LYS A 38 -9.28 10.00 -9.38
N LEU A 39 -8.61 8.99 -8.83
CA LEU A 39 -8.79 7.58 -9.21
C LEU A 39 -10.24 7.16 -8.97
N GLY A 40 -10.81 7.46 -7.79
CA GLY A 40 -12.20 7.20 -7.46
C GLY A 40 -13.18 7.93 -8.37
N GLU A 41 -12.94 9.23 -8.63
CA GLU A 41 -13.76 10.03 -9.55
C GLU A 41 -13.78 9.42 -10.98
N TYR A 42 -12.61 9.05 -11.50
CA TYR A 42 -12.52 8.41 -12.81
C TYR A 42 -13.09 7.00 -12.85
N ALA A 43 -12.99 6.24 -11.75
CA ALA A 43 -13.62 4.93 -11.63
C ALA A 43 -15.14 5.05 -11.72
N VAL A 44 -15.75 5.96 -10.96
CA VAL A 44 -17.19 6.24 -11.03
C VAL A 44 -17.60 6.74 -12.42
N TYR A 45 -16.82 7.66 -13.00
CA TYR A 45 -17.06 8.17 -14.36
C TYR A 45 -17.05 7.05 -15.42
N ARG A 46 -16.16 6.07 -15.27
CA ARG A 46 -16.08 4.89 -16.15
C ARG A 46 -17.27 3.97 -15.94
N THR A 47 -17.67 3.70 -14.70
CA THR A 47 -18.81 2.81 -14.37
C THR A 47 -20.13 3.34 -14.91
N GLN A 48 -20.32 4.67 -14.96
CA GLN A 48 -21.54 5.28 -15.49
C GLN A 48 -21.65 5.24 -17.03
N ARG A 49 -20.56 4.94 -17.75
CA ARG A 49 -20.49 5.06 -19.21
C ARG A 49 -20.11 3.74 -19.86
N ILE A 50 -21.12 3.01 -20.31
CA ILE A 50 -20.95 1.65 -20.86
C ILE A 50 -19.97 1.61 -22.04
N TRP A 51 -19.94 2.65 -22.89
CA TRP A 51 -19.01 2.76 -24.02
C TRP A 51 -17.53 2.93 -23.62
N MET A 52 -17.23 3.21 -22.35
CA MET A 52 -15.85 3.32 -21.81
C MET A 52 -15.35 2.02 -21.16
N HIS A 53 -16.11 0.92 -21.21
CA HIS A 53 -15.64 -0.38 -20.72
C HIS A 53 -14.51 -0.97 -21.56
N PRO A 54 -14.56 -0.95 -22.92
CA PRO A 54 -13.49 -1.53 -23.73
C PRO A 54 -12.15 -0.85 -23.43
N TYR A 55 -11.17 -1.63 -22.97
CA TYR A 55 -9.88 -1.13 -22.51
C TYR A 55 -9.15 -0.31 -23.60
N ILE A 56 -9.22 -0.78 -24.85
CA ILE A 56 -8.57 -0.14 -25.99
C ILE A 56 -9.11 1.28 -26.17
N ILE A 57 -10.43 1.43 -26.26
CA ILE A 57 -11.11 2.72 -26.42
C ILE A 57 -10.75 3.65 -25.25
N PHE A 58 -10.84 3.12 -24.04
CA PHE A 58 -10.54 3.89 -22.84
C PHE A 58 -9.09 4.40 -22.82
N LYS A 59 -8.10 3.57 -23.18
CA LYS A 59 -6.68 3.94 -23.22
C LYS A 59 -6.38 5.12 -24.14
N PHE A 60 -7.12 5.27 -25.24
CA PHE A 60 -6.95 6.37 -26.19
C PHE A 60 -7.63 7.68 -25.73
N THR A 61 -8.56 7.63 -24.77
CA THR A 61 -9.24 8.83 -24.27
C THR A 61 -8.30 9.71 -23.43
N SER A 62 -8.65 10.99 -23.28
CA SER A 62 -7.95 11.89 -22.37
C SER A 62 -8.06 11.43 -20.91
N VAL A 63 -9.20 10.86 -20.53
CA VAL A 63 -9.45 10.32 -19.19
C VAL A 63 -8.58 9.10 -18.90
N GLY A 64 -8.49 8.15 -19.83
CA GLY A 64 -7.64 6.97 -19.67
C GLY A 64 -6.16 7.31 -19.53
N ARG A 65 -5.66 8.33 -20.27
CA ARG A 65 -4.30 8.83 -20.11
C ARG A 65 -4.06 9.46 -18.73
N LYS A 66 -5.02 10.25 -18.22
CA LYS A 66 -4.95 10.83 -16.87
C LYS A 66 -4.95 9.75 -15.79
N LEU A 67 -5.83 8.75 -15.93
CA LEU A 67 -5.89 7.60 -15.02
C LEU A 67 -4.56 6.86 -14.96
N LEU A 68 -3.97 6.57 -16.13
CA LEU A 68 -2.71 5.86 -16.22
C LEU A 68 -1.55 6.63 -15.58
N ASN A 69 -1.54 7.97 -15.68
CA ASN A 69 -0.58 8.80 -14.97
C ASN A 69 -0.77 8.77 -13.45
N ILE A 70 -2.01 8.77 -12.97
CA ILE A 70 -2.32 8.64 -11.54
C ILE A 70 -1.86 7.27 -11.02
N CYS A 71 -2.16 6.19 -11.75
CA CYS A 71 -1.68 4.84 -11.40
C CYS A 71 -0.16 4.78 -11.30
N LYS A 72 0.58 5.46 -12.19
CA LYS A 72 2.05 5.54 -12.10
C LYS A 72 2.53 6.27 -10.84
N ILE A 73 1.84 7.33 -10.42
CA ILE A 73 2.17 8.05 -9.19
C ILE A 73 1.93 7.13 -7.98
N LEU A 74 0.79 6.44 -7.94
CA LEU A 74 0.44 5.50 -6.88
C LEU A 74 1.44 4.34 -6.80
N SER A 75 1.81 3.74 -7.93
CA SER A 75 2.80 2.66 -7.96
C SER A 75 4.18 3.16 -7.50
N SER A 76 4.58 4.38 -7.87
CA SER A 76 5.83 4.98 -7.39
C SER A 76 5.84 5.19 -5.87
N PHE A 77 4.67 5.52 -5.29
CA PHE A 77 4.51 5.68 -3.85
C PHE A 77 4.67 4.34 -3.14
N ARG A 78 3.95 3.32 -3.62
CA ARG A 78 4.04 1.95 -3.13
C ARG A 78 5.48 1.45 -3.16
N ASP A 79 6.17 1.58 -4.28
CA ASP A 79 7.54 1.08 -4.45
C ASP A 79 8.51 1.78 -3.48
N ARG A 80 8.37 3.10 -3.30
CA ARG A 80 9.17 3.88 -2.32
C ARG A 80 8.93 3.39 -0.90
N VAL A 81 7.68 3.14 -0.52
CA VAL A 81 7.33 2.64 0.82
C VAL A 81 7.93 1.25 1.06
N ILE A 82 7.81 0.35 0.08
CA ILE A 82 8.39 -1.00 0.15
C ILE A 82 9.92 -0.91 0.30
N GLU A 83 10.58 -0.10 -0.51
CA GLU A 83 12.04 0.08 -0.47
C GLU A 83 12.49 0.67 0.87
N LYS A 84 11.83 1.72 1.36
CA LYS A 84 12.13 2.32 2.66
C LYS A 84 12.02 1.29 3.78
N ARG A 85 10.96 0.47 3.77
CA ARG A 85 10.75 -0.57 4.78
C ARG A 85 11.80 -1.67 4.70
N ARG A 86 12.20 -2.06 3.49
CA ARG A 86 13.28 -3.02 3.24
C ARG A 86 14.62 -2.50 3.77
N ASN A 87 14.95 -1.23 3.51
CA ASN A 87 16.18 -0.60 4.02
C ASN A 87 16.20 -0.50 5.55
N LEU A 88 15.07 -0.15 6.17
CA LEU A 88 14.94 -0.12 7.63
C LEU A 88 15.24 -1.48 8.25
N LYS A 89 14.70 -2.56 7.66
CA LYS A 89 14.92 -3.94 8.11
C LYS A 89 16.33 -4.47 7.83
N ASN A 90 17.00 -4.01 6.77
CA ASN A 90 18.37 -4.42 6.48
C ASN A 90 19.37 -3.74 7.43
N ASN A 91 19.11 -2.48 7.81
CA ASN A 91 19.95 -1.72 8.74
C ASN A 91 19.75 -2.16 10.20
N SER A 92 18.52 -2.50 10.58
CA SER A 92 18.24 -3.18 11.84
C SER A 92 18.60 -4.66 11.70
N LYS A 93 19.83 -5.07 12.05
CA LYS A 93 20.25 -6.48 12.21
C LYS A 93 19.49 -7.21 13.34
N THR A 94 18.19 -7.00 13.48
CA THR A 94 17.32 -7.72 14.40
C THR A 94 16.84 -8.97 13.67
N ASN A 95 17.29 -10.12 14.17
CA ASN A 95 16.94 -11.44 13.67
C ASN A 95 15.43 -11.57 13.53
N PHE A 96 14.95 -11.80 12.30
CA PHE A 96 13.55 -12.15 12.03
C PHE A 96 13.05 -13.27 12.96
N ASN A 97 13.93 -14.20 13.34
CA ASN A 97 13.59 -15.39 14.13
C ASN A 97 13.18 -15.10 15.59
N GLU A 98 13.52 -13.94 16.16
CA GLU A 98 13.11 -13.61 17.55
C GLU A 98 11.71 -12.98 17.62
N GLU A 99 11.28 -12.22 16.60
CA GLU A 99 9.90 -11.67 16.55
C GLU A 99 8.88 -12.71 16.04
N LEU A 100 9.33 -13.81 15.41
CA LEU A 100 8.47 -14.83 14.77
C LEU A 100 8.33 -16.14 15.54
N ASN A 101 9.24 -16.49 16.46
CA ASN A 101 9.14 -17.66 17.34
C ASN A 101 8.20 -17.42 18.55
N ILE A 102 7.09 -16.71 18.36
CA ILE A 102 5.99 -16.77 19.32
C ILE A 102 5.20 -18.02 18.97
N ASN A 103 5.65 -19.12 19.57
CA ASN A 103 5.08 -20.46 19.50
C ASN A 103 3.55 -20.43 19.41
N GLU A 104 3.00 -21.21 18.48
CA GLU A 104 1.57 -21.47 18.30
C GLU A 104 0.87 -22.12 19.52
N ASN A 105 1.55 -22.24 20.67
CA ASN A 105 1.12 -23.09 21.78
C ASN A 105 1.15 -22.46 23.18
N GLU A 106 1.23 -21.14 23.35
CA GLU A 106 1.13 -20.58 24.71
C GLU A 106 0.23 -19.34 24.81
N ASN A 107 -0.92 -19.61 25.44
CA ASN A 107 -1.62 -18.80 26.43
C ASN A 107 -1.36 -17.28 26.42
N VAL A 108 -2.47 -16.57 26.22
CA VAL A 108 -2.80 -15.25 26.74
C VAL A 108 -1.93 -14.85 27.95
N HIS A 109 -0.86 -14.07 27.71
CA HIS A 109 -0.34 -13.13 28.69
C HIS A 109 0.31 -11.93 28.01
N SER A 110 -0.08 -10.77 28.50
CA SER A 110 0.38 -9.45 28.11
C SER A 110 1.88 -9.30 28.33
N ASN A 111 2.66 -9.21 27.25
CA ASN A 111 3.91 -8.44 27.19
C ASN A 111 4.34 -8.28 25.72
N GLY A 112 4.28 -7.04 25.21
CA GLY A 112 5.13 -6.59 24.10
C GLY A 112 4.95 -7.21 22.71
N LYS A 113 3.76 -7.70 22.32
CA LYS A 113 3.50 -8.08 20.91
C LYS A 113 3.58 -6.84 20.03
N LYS A 114 4.76 -6.56 19.48
CA LYS A 114 4.99 -5.51 18.49
C LYS A 114 4.13 -5.86 17.28
N LYS A 115 3.02 -5.15 17.07
CA LYS A 115 2.13 -5.37 15.93
C LYS A 115 2.96 -5.24 14.65
N MET A 116 3.20 -6.35 13.97
CA MET A 116 3.85 -6.36 12.67
C MET A 116 2.89 -5.74 11.66
N ALA A 117 3.40 -4.86 10.81
CA ALA A 117 2.61 -4.32 9.71
C ALA A 117 2.37 -5.43 8.69
N LEU A 118 1.27 -5.36 7.93
CA LEU A 118 1.00 -6.30 6.84
C LEU A 118 2.20 -6.41 5.88
N LEU A 119 2.79 -5.27 5.52
CA LEU A 119 3.98 -5.21 4.66
C LEU A 119 5.17 -5.98 5.26
N ASP A 120 5.29 -6.05 6.59
CA ASP A 120 6.36 -6.81 7.24
C ASP A 120 6.22 -8.31 7.04
N LEU A 121 4.97 -8.79 6.96
CA LEU A 121 4.59 -10.17 6.75
C LEU A 121 4.84 -10.56 5.28
N LEU A 122 4.50 -9.68 4.34
CA LEU A 122 4.78 -9.86 2.91
C LEU A 122 6.28 -9.91 2.61
N LEU A 123 7.07 -9.03 3.23
CA LEU A 123 8.54 -9.05 3.11
C LEU A 123 9.17 -10.31 3.74
N LYS A 124 8.49 -10.98 4.68
CA LYS A 124 8.92 -12.29 5.19
C LYS A 124 8.66 -13.39 4.17
N ALA A 125 7.44 -13.44 3.66
CA ALA A 125 7.03 -14.43 2.67
C ALA A 125 7.92 -14.38 1.41
N GLU A 126 8.41 -13.20 1.04
CA GLU A 126 9.41 -13.03 -0.04
C GLU A 126 10.75 -13.70 0.29
N LYS A 127 11.26 -13.55 1.53
CA LYS A 127 12.49 -14.23 1.97
C LYS A 127 12.34 -15.74 2.01
N ASP A 128 11.14 -16.21 2.35
CA ASP A 128 10.79 -17.64 2.39
C ASP A 128 10.53 -18.20 0.97
N GLY A 129 10.61 -17.38 -0.09
CA GLY A 129 10.47 -17.78 -1.48
C GLY A 129 9.02 -18.06 -1.92
N VAL A 130 8.03 -17.62 -1.13
CA VAL A 130 6.61 -17.85 -1.40
C VAL A 130 6.04 -16.84 -2.39
N ILE A 131 6.59 -15.62 -2.42
CA ILE A 131 6.10 -14.52 -3.26
C ILE A 131 7.26 -13.73 -3.88
N ASP A 132 7.08 -13.30 -5.13
CA ASP A 132 8.01 -12.42 -5.82
C ASP A 132 7.79 -10.95 -5.45
N LYS A 133 8.80 -10.11 -5.71
CA LYS A 133 8.72 -8.65 -5.47
C LYS A 133 7.50 -7.99 -6.14
N GLU A 134 7.13 -8.45 -7.33
CA GLU A 134 5.97 -7.93 -8.06
C GLU A 134 4.65 -8.32 -7.39
N GLY A 135 4.55 -9.56 -6.90
CA GLY A 135 3.39 -10.05 -6.15
C GLY A 135 3.17 -9.30 -4.84
N ILE A 136 4.23 -8.88 -4.13
CA ILE A 136 4.10 -8.00 -2.95
C ILE A 136 3.40 -6.69 -3.32
N GLY A 137 3.74 -6.13 -4.48
CA GLY A 137 3.14 -4.89 -4.96
C GLY A 137 1.64 -5.05 -5.22
N GLU A 138 1.25 -6.13 -5.89
CA GLU A 138 -0.16 -6.44 -6.18
C GLU A 138 -0.98 -6.70 -4.92
N GLU A 139 -0.40 -7.42 -3.96
CA GLU A 139 -1.06 -7.73 -2.70
C GLU A 139 -1.25 -6.46 -1.86
N VAL A 140 -0.22 -5.60 -1.79
CA VAL A 140 -0.31 -4.29 -1.13
C VAL A 140 -1.39 -3.43 -1.78
N ASP A 141 -1.44 -3.34 -3.10
CA ASP A 141 -2.48 -2.57 -3.79
C ASP A 141 -3.87 -3.13 -3.49
N THR A 142 -4.02 -4.46 -3.49
CA THR A 142 -5.29 -5.12 -3.16
C THR A 142 -5.75 -4.79 -1.74
N PHE A 143 -4.86 -4.79 -0.75
CA PHE A 143 -5.22 -4.42 0.63
C PHE A 143 -5.47 -2.93 0.86
N LEU A 144 -4.97 -2.04 -0.01
CA LEU A 144 -5.24 -0.61 0.06
C LEU A 144 -6.58 -0.22 -0.58
N PHE A 145 -6.99 -0.97 -1.61
CA PHE A 145 -8.17 -0.65 -2.42
C PHE A 145 -9.38 -1.57 -2.15
N GLY A 146 -9.16 -2.76 -1.59
CA GLY A 146 -10.22 -3.72 -1.22
C GLY A 146 -10.92 -3.35 0.08
#